data_AF-A0A2M7A193-F1
#
_entry.id   AF-A0A2M7A193-F1
#
_cell.length_a   1.000
_cell.length_b   1.000
_cell.length_c   1.000
_cell.angle_alpha   90.00
_cell.angle_beta   90.00
_cell.angle_gamma   90.00
#
_symmetry.space_group_name_H-M   'P 1'
#
loop_
_entity.id
_entity.type
_entity.pdbx_description
1 polymer ?
#
loop_
_entity_poly.entity_id
_entity_poly.type
_entity_poly.pdbx_seq_one_letter_code
_entity_poly.pdbx_strand_id
1 'polypeptide(L)'
;KRRNALIPEGANSSKIIVEISEHEYCKNGRTKVINGVTILGYSRELIVLEKIRAICQQHPEYKFRLSKNRARDFYDIHELTKNIDDDFVHRCSLHIESVFRAKEVPISFLNSLWEEDFIDKQRRGFDQVKDTVQGKVDDFAFYLENLRFLVKEIYPTPDGHFKIPHPWPGQNPPATDF
;
A
#
# COMPACT_ATOMS: atom_id res chain seq x y z
N LYS A 1 18.27 -29.64 17.22
CA LYS A 1 18.11 -28.39 18.01
C LYS A 1 19.36 -27.51 17.79
N ARG A 2 19.26 -26.35 17.11
CA ARG A 2 20.39 -25.41 16.97
C ARG A 2 20.65 -24.79 18.35
N ARG A 3 21.64 -25.30 19.08
CA ARG A 3 21.86 -25.02 20.51
C ARG A 3 22.36 -23.60 20.84
N ASN A 4 22.75 -22.81 19.82
CA ASN A 4 23.44 -21.53 20.01
C ASN A 4 22.78 -20.34 19.28
N ALA A 5 21.50 -20.42 18.92
CA ALA A 5 20.82 -19.31 18.24
C ALA A 5 20.47 -18.21 19.25
N LEU A 6 21.04 -17.01 19.07
CA LEU A 6 20.72 -15.82 19.86
C LEU A 6 19.24 -15.45 19.70
N ILE A 7 18.55 -15.21 20.82
CA ILE A 7 17.22 -14.62 20.84
C ILE A 7 17.42 -13.10 20.95
N PRO A 8 16.98 -12.31 19.95
CA PRO A 8 17.09 -10.86 20.03
C PRO A 8 16.37 -10.31 21.27
N GLU A 9 16.91 -9.23 21.83
CA GLU A 9 16.28 -8.53 22.95
C GLU A 9 14.85 -8.10 22.57
N GLY A 10 13.87 -8.41 23.42
CA GLY A 10 12.45 -8.15 23.17
C GLY A 10 11.72 -9.18 22.29
N ALA A 11 12.40 -10.24 21.81
CA ALA A 11 11.78 -11.31 21.03
C ALA A 11 11.54 -12.57 21.87
N ASN A 12 10.48 -13.32 21.54
CA ASN A 12 10.16 -14.61 22.18
C ASN A 12 10.78 -15.82 21.45
N SER A 13 11.49 -15.61 20.35
CA SER A 13 12.03 -16.66 19.50
C SER A 13 13.27 -16.17 18.74
N SER A 14 14.22 -17.08 18.51
CA SER A 14 15.39 -16.85 17.63
C SER A 14 15.07 -17.04 16.14
N LYS A 15 13.81 -17.36 15.81
CA LYS A 15 13.35 -17.45 14.42
C LYS A 15 12.85 -16.08 13.97
N ILE A 16 13.48 -15.56 12.91
CA ILE A 16 13.05 -14.35 12.21
C ILE A 16 12.51 -14.79 10.86
N ILE A 17 11.34 -14.30 10.49
CA ILE A 17 10.76 -14.50 9.16
C ILE A 17 11.25 -13.37 8.27
N VAL A 18 11.85 -13.71 7.14
CA VAL A 18 12.29 -12.75 6.13
C VAL A 18 11.43 -12.98 4.90
N GLU A 19 10.63 -11.99 4.54
CA GLU A 19 9.89 -11.96 3.28
C GLU A 19 10.72 -11.15 2.27
N ILE A 20 10.96 -11.73 1.09
CA ILE A 20 11.66 -11.08 -0.02
C ILE A 20 10.67 -10.87 -1.15
N SER A 21 10.67 -9.67 -1.71
CA SER A 21 9.75 -9.23 -2.73
C SER A 21 10.55 -8.75 -3.95
N GLU A 22 10.21 -9.26 -5.13
CA GLU A 22 10.91 -8.95 -6.39
C GLU A 22 10.21 -7.82 -7.14
N HIS A 23 10.94 -7.07 -7.99
CA HIS A 23 10.40 -5.99 -8.82
C HIS A 23 9.78 -4.82 -8.02
N GLU A 24 10.54 -4.27 -7.07
CA GLU A 24 10.14 -3.07 -6.34
C GLU A 24 10.82 -1.81 -6.89
N TYR A 25 10.11 -0.68 -6.79
CA TYR A 25 10.67 0.61 -7.14
C TYR A 25 11.46 1.18 -5.95
N CYS A 26 12.78 1.14 -6.02
CA CYS A 26 13.68 1.48 -4.89
C CYS A 26 14.35 2.86 -4.97
N LYS A 27 13.85 3.80 -5.79
CA LYS A 27 14.49 5.10 -5.96
C LYS A 27 14.41 5.92 -4.66
N ASN A 28 15.44 6.69 -4.33
CA ASN A 28 15.46 7.57 -3.15
C ASN A 28 15.29 6.82 -1.81
N GLY A 29 15.81 5.60 -1.70
CA GLY A 29 15.95 4.91 -0.42
C GLY A 29 16.70 5.77 0.61
N ARG A 30 16.33 5.62 1.88
CA ARG A 30 16.94 6.36 2.99
C ARG A 30 17.90 5.46 3.74
N THR A 31 19.07 6.00 4.05
CA THR A 31 20.06 5.36 4.91
C THR A 31 19.84 5.81 6.34
N LYS A 32 19.75 4.87 7.28
CA LYS A 32 19.69 5.13 8.72
C LYS A 32 20.73 4.29 9.43
N VAL A 33 21.48 4.91 10.35
CA VAL A 33 22.40 4.18 11.24
C VAL A 33 21.65 3.82 12.52
N ILE A 34 21.59 2.53 12.82
CA ILE A 34 21.00 1.98 14.06
C ILE A 34 22.05 1.13 14.74
N ASN A 35 22.45 1.50 15.97
CA ASN A 35 23.47 0.80 16.75
C ASN A 35 24.78 0.56 15.97
N GLY A 36 25.22 1.56 15.19
CA GLY A 36 26.43 1.47 14.35
C GLY A 36 26.24 0.68 13.05
N VAL A 37 25.07 0.11 12.79
CA VAL A 37 24.75 -0.59 11.54
C VAL A 37 24.03 0.34 10.59
N THR A 38 24.57 0.49 9.39
CA THR A 38 23.96 1.25 8.31
C THR A 38 22.88 0.41 7.62
N ILE A 39 21.63 0.83 7.74
CA ILE A 39 20.48 0.19 7.11
C ILE A 39 19.98 1.09 5.97
N LEU A 40 19.91 0.53 4.77
CA LEU A 40 19.21 1.14 3.65
C LEU A 40 17.76 0.65 3.66
N GLY A 41 16.81 1.56 3.71
CA GLY A 41 15.39 1.24 3.70
C GLY A 41 14.60 2.17 2.80
N TYR A 42 13.31 1.87 2.66
CA TYR A 42 12.40 2.74 1.95
C TYR A 42 12.25 4.09 2.65
N SER A 43 12.11 5.14 1.84
CA SER A 43 11.63 6.42 2.34
C SER A 43 10.17 6.31 2.80
N ARG A 44 9.74 7.23 3.66
CA ARG A 44 8.37 7.24 4.20
C ARG A 44 7.32 7.29 3.08
N GLU A 45 7.58 8.10 2.06
CA GLU A 45 6.73 8.21 0.87
C GLU A 45 6.63 6.88 0.11
N LEU A 46 7.75 6.16 -0.09
CA LEU A 46 7.70 4.85 -0.77
C LEU A 46 6.97 3.79 0.05
N ILE A 47 7.10 3.79 1.38
CA ILE A 47 6.34 2.88 2.24
C ILE A 47 4.83 3.12 2.07
N VAL A 48 4.40 4.37 2.04
CA VAL A 48 2.99 4.73 1.83
C VAL A 48 2.52 4.29 0.45
N LEU A 49 3.26 4.59 -0.61
CA LEU A 49 2.89 4.22 -1.98
C LEU A 49 2.83 2.71 -2.18
N GLU A 50 3.74 1.94 -1.58
CA GLU A 50 3.71 0.47 -1.62
C GLU A 50 2.46 -0.10 -0.96
N LYS A 51 2.02 0.50 0.16
CA LYS A 51 0.76 0.11 0.83
C LYS A 51 -0.46 0.42 -0.03
N ILE A 52 -0.54 1.63 -0.62
CA ILE A 52 -1.62 2.01 -1.53
C ILE A 52 -1.70 1.04 -2.72
N ARG A 53 -0.55 0.78 -3.36
CA ARG A 53 -0.43 -0.19 -4.46
C ARG A 53 -0.86 -1.59 -4.04
N ALA A 54 -0.48 -2.04 -2.85
CA ALA A 54 -0.84 -3.35 -2.34
C ALA A 54 -2.33 -3.49 -2.03
N ILE A 55 -3.01 -2.43 -1.60
CA ILE A 55 -4.47 -2.37 -1.53
C ILE A 55 -5.06 -2.56 -2.93
N CYS A 56 -4.61 -1.80 -3.93
CA CYS A 56 -5.08 -1.94 -5.32
C CYS A 56 -4.81 -3.31 -5.95
N GLN A 57 -3.80 -4.07 -5.50
CA GLN A 57 -3.60 -5.47 -5.93
C GLN A 57 -4.74 -6.42 -5.50
N GLN A 58 -5.61 -5.99 -4.60
CA GLN A 58 -6.82 -6.75 -4.25
C GLN A 58 -7.92 -6.62 -5.32
N HIS A 59 -7.72 -5.78 -6.35
CA HIS A 59 -8.68 -5.59 -7.43
C HIS A 59 -9.03 -6.93 -8.10
N PRO A 60 -10.31 -7.23 -8.39
CA PRO A 60 -10.71 -8.50 -9.00
C PRO A 60 -10.00 -8.82 -10.31
N GLU A 61 -9.69 -7.79 -11.12
CA GLU A 61 -9.04 -7.94 -12.42
C GLU A 61 -7.50 -7.97 -12.34
N TYR A 62 -6.91 -7.85 -11.15
CA TYR A 62 -5.45 -7.93 -11.03
C TYR A 62 -4.97 -9.37 -11.21
N LYS A 63 -4.11 -9.58 -12.23
CA LYS A 63 -3.63 -10.91 -12.65
C LYS A 63 -2.94 -11.71 -11.54
N PHE A 64 -2.21 -11.04 -10.65
CA PHE A 64 -1.43 -11.67 -9.58
C PHE A 64 -2.07 -11.47 -8.19
N ARG A 65 -3.40 -11.40 -8.16
CA ARG A 65 -4.16 -11.17 -6.92
C ARG A 65 -3.84 -12.24 -5.87
N LEU A 66 -3.36 -11.78 -4.73
CA LEU A 66 -3.13 -12.61 -3.54
C LEU A 66 -4.29 -12.45 -2.56
N SER A 67 -4.65 -13.51 -1.84
CA SER A 67 -5.71 -13.51 -0.82
C SER A 67 -5.29 -12.87 0.52
N LYS A 68 -4.20 -12.09 0.55
CA LYS A 68 -3.67 -11.45 1.76
C LYS A 68 -4.61 -10.31 2.16
N ASN A 69 -5.06 -10.31 3.43
CA ASN A 69 -5.84 -9.20 3.98
C ASN A 69 -4.98 -7.92 3.98
N ARG A 70 -5.50 -6.85 3.37
CA ARG A 70 -4.85 -5.53 3.25
C ARG A 70 -5.55 -4.45 4.08
N ALA A 71 -6.55 -4.79 4.88
CA ALA A 71 -7.29 -3.82 5.68
C ALA A 71 -6.39 -3.05 6.66
N ARG A 72 -5.35 -3.69 7.22
CA ARG A 72 -4.37 -3.02 8.09
C ARG A 72 -3.62 -1.88 7.39
N ASP A 73 -3.42 -1.96 6.07
CA ASP A 73 -2.70 -0.95 5.33
C ASP A 73 -3.42 0.41 5.38
N PHE A 74 -4.75 0.46 5.54
CA PHE A 74 -5.50 1.71 5.73
C PHE A 74 -5.11 2.44 7.03
N TYR A 75 -4.98 1.69 8.14
CA TYR A 75 -4.52 2.21 9.42
C TYR A 75 -3.06 2.66 9.33
N ASP A 76 -2.18 1.79 8.79
CA ASP A 76 -0.75 2.07 8.70
C ASP A 76 -0.48 3.31 7.82
N ILE A 77 -1.22 3.49 6.71
CA ILE A 77 -1.10 4.70 5.87
C ILE A 77 -1.45 5.93 6.70
N HIS A 78 -2.57 5.92 7.42
CA HIS A 78 -2.95 7.06 8.26
C HIS A 78 -1.87 7.38 9.30
N GLU A 79 -1.35 6.39 10.03
CA GLU A 79 -0.25 6.59 10.99
C GLU A 79 0.99 7.19 10.31
N LEU A 80 1.32 6.68 9.13
CA LEU A 80 2.42 7.17 8.31
C LEU A 80 2.12 8.53 7.70
N THR A 81 0.91 9.08 7.75
CA THR A 81 0.56 10.38 7.16
C THR A 81 0.02 11.43 8.12
N LYS A 82 -0.02 11.18 9.44
CA LYS A 82 -0.54 12.15 10.44
C LYS A 82 0.08 13.56 10.39
N ASN A 83 1.36 13.65 10.06
CA ASN A 83 2.12 14.90 9.98
C ASN A 83 2.90 14.92 8.67
N ILE A 84 2.21 15.15 7.56
CA ILE A 84 2.83 15.32 6.23
C ILE A 84 2.72 16.77 5.80
N ASP A 85 3.65 17.17 4.95
CA ASP A 85 3.71 18.49 4.30
C ASP A 85 3.47 18.36 2.80
N ASP A 86 3.32 19.50 2.13
CA ASP A 86 3.14 19.56 0.66
C ASP A 86 4.32 18.89 -0.07
N ASP A 87 5.52 19.01 0.47
CA ASP A 87 6.72 18.35 -0.05
C ASP A 87 6.60 16.81 -0.02
N PHE A 88 5.97 16.24 1.01
CA PHE A 88 5.69 14.81 1.09
C PHE A 88 4.72 14.37 0.00
N VAL A 89 3.63 15.12 -0.20
CA VAL A 89 2.66 14.86 -1.26
C VAL A 89 3.34 14.95 -2.63
N HIS A 90 4.15 15.98 -2.85
CA HIS A 90 4.92 16.16 -4.08
C HIS A 90 5.87 14.99 -4.34
N ARG A 91 6.63 14.52 -3.32
CA ARG A 91 7.48 13.34 -3.46
C ARG A 91 6.68 12.08 -3.79
N CYS A 92 5.48 11.93 -3.24
CA CYS A 92 4.61 10.81 -3.57
C CYS A 92 4.15 10.87 -5.03
N SER A 93 3.74 12.05 -5.52
CA SER A 93 3.25 12.20 -6.91
C SER A 93 4.33 11.90 -7.94
N LEU A 94 5.61 12.21 -7.63
CA LEU A 94 6.76 11.86 -8.47
C LEU A 94 7.02 10.34 -8.57
N HIS A 95 6.46 9.52 -7.68
CA HIS A 95 6.82 8.11 -7.55
C HIS A 95 5.66 7.14 -7.75
N ILE A 96 4.41 7.58 -7.57
CA ILE A 96 3.23 6.70 -7.55
C ILE A 96 3.12 5.81 -8.79
N GLU A 97 3.26 6.37 -10.00
CA GLU A 97 3.16 5.56 -11.23
C GLU A 97 4.30 4.54 -11.35
N SER A 98 5.50 4.89 -10.92
CA SER A 98 6.65 3.99 -10.98
C SER A 98 6.51 2.83 -9.99
N VAL A 99 5.99 3.11 -8.79
CA VAL A 99 5.65 2.11 -7.78
C VAL A 99 4.59 1.13 -8.31
N PHE A 100 3.50 1.64 -8.89
CA PHE A 100 2.45 0.82 -9.49
C PHE A 100 2.96 -0.05 -10.64
N ARG A 101 3.72 0.57 -11.57
CA ARG A 101 4.29 -0.12 -12.74
C ARG A 101 5.27 -1.23 -12.36
N ALA A 102 6.06 -1.06 -11.30
CA ALA A 102 7.04 -2.06 -10.87
C ALA A 102 6.39 -3.42 -10.55
N LYS A 103 5.12 -3.42 -10.12
CA LYS A 103 4.34 -4.62 -9.82
C LYS A 103 3.23 -4.91 -10.83
N GLU A 104 3.30 -4.28 -12.01
CA GLU A 104 2.30 -4.42 -13.06
C GLU A 104 0.87 -4.10 -12.58
N VAL A 105 0.72 -3.20 -11.61
CA VAL A 105 -0.59 -2.77 -11.11
C VAL A 105 -1.05 -1.57 -11.93
N PRO A 106 -2.19 -1.65 -12.65
CA PRO A 106 -2.77 -0.49 -13.32
C PRO A 106 -3.06 0.65 -12.33
N ILE A 107 -2.59 1.86 -12.65
CA ILE A 107 -2.83 3.04 -11.81
C ILE A 107 -4.33 3.36 -11.69
N SER A 108 -5.14 2.96 -12.69
CA SER A 108 -6.60 3.08 -12.68
C SER A 108 -7.27 2.30 -11.56
N PHE A 109 -6.62 1.28 -10.96
CA PHE A 109 -7.17 0.57 -9.80
C PHE A 109 -7.24 1.43 -8.53
N LEU A 110 -6.70 2.65 -8.55
CA LEU A 110 -7.03 3.66 -7.53
C LEU A 110 -8.53 3.99 -7.50
N ASN A 111 -9.24 3.88 -8.64
CA ASN A 111 -10.70 4.09 -8.71
C ASN A 111 -11.48 3.18 -7.75
N SER A 112 -10.96 1.98 -7.47
CA SER A 112 -11.64 1.02 -6.60
C SER A 112 -11.72 1.47 -5.15
N LEU A 113 -10.96 2.50 -4.75
CA LEU A 113 -11.15 3.16 -3.48
C LEU A 113 -12.53 3.85 -3.37
N TRP A 114 -13.25 4.05 -4.47
CA TRP A 114 -14.61 4.59 -4.53
C TRP A 114 -15.68 3.55 -4.89
N GLU A 115 -15.31 2.30 -5.09
CA GLU A 115 -16.25 1.21 -5.42
C GLU A 115 -16.70 0.48 -4.16
N GLU A 116 -18.00 0.52 -3.84
CA GLU A 116 -18.51 -0.02 -2.57
C GLU A 116 -18.22 -1.52 -2.40
N ASP A 117 -18.32 -2.32 -3.47
CA ASP A 117 -18.03 -3.76 -3.44
C ASP A 117 -16.56 -4.07 -3.12
N PHE A 118 -15.65 -3.21 -3.56
CA PHE A 118 -14.23 -3.33 -3.23
C PHE A 118 -14.00 -2.93 -1.77
N ILE A 119 -14.60 -1.83 -1.34
CA ILE A 119 -14.49 -1.27 0.01
C ILE A 119 -15.11 -2.18 1.08
N ASP A 120 -16.25 -2.80 0.82
CA ASP A 120 -16.90 -3.72 1.76
C ASP A 120 -16.00 -4.92 2.11
N LYS A 121 -15.25 -5.43 1.14
CA LYS A 121 -14.25 -6.49 1.39
C LYS A 121 -13.13 -6.02 2.32
N GLN A 122 -12.65 -4.78 2.16
CA GLN A 122 -11.62 -4.22 3.04
C GLN A 122 -12.18 -3.95 4.44
N ARG A 123 -13.41 -3.44 4.53
CA ARG A 123 -14.12 -3.18 5.79
C ARG A 123 -14.23 -4.45 6.63
N ARG A 124 -14.69 -5.56 6.05
CA ARG A 124 -14.76 -6.86 6.74
C ARG A 124 -13.40 -7.36 7.22
N GLY A 125 -12.33 -7.04 6.51
CA GLY A 125 -10.95 -7.38 6.93
C GLY A 125 -10.43 -6.50 8.07
N PHE A 126 -11.06 -5.35 8.33
CA PHE A 126 -10.57 -4.36 9.29
C PHE A 126 -10.91 -4.69 10.74
N ASP A 127 -11.90 -5.54 11.00
CA ASP A 127 -12.27 -5.95 12.36
C ASP A 127 -11.07 -6.59 13.09
N GLN A 128 -10.26 -7.38 12.38
CA GLN A 128 -9.03 -7.98 12.91
C GLN A 128 -7.94 -6.95 13.26
N VAL A 129 -7.99 -5.75 12.69
CA VAL A 129 -7.03 -4.68 12.98
C VAL A 129 -7.31 -4.07 14.35
N LYS A 130 -8.59 -3.88 14.69
CA LYS A 130 -9.02 -3.35 15.99
C LYS A 130 -8.48 -4.19 17.15
N ASP A 131 -8.37 -5.50 16.97
CA ASP A 131 -7.86 -6.43 17.99
C ASP A 131 -6.33 -6.41 18.16
N THR A 132 -5.58 -5.88 17.19
CA THR A 132 -4.10 -6.00 17.13
C THR A 132 -3.35 -4.68 17.32
N VAL A 133 -4.07 -3.57 17.40
CA VAL A 133 -3.49 -2.23 17.58
C VAL A 133 -3.69 -1.78 19.03
N GLN A 134 -2.68 -1.14 19.59
CA GLN A 134 -2.77 -0.56 20.94
C GLN A 134 -3.37 0.86 20.85
N GLY A 135 -4.36 1.13 21.70
CA GLY A 135 -5.00 2.44 21.81
C GLY A 135 -6.38 2.50 21.15
N LYS A 136 -6.93 3.71 21.05
CA LYS A 136 -8.22 3.95 20.41
C LYS A 136 -8.06 3.85 18.89
N VAL A 137 -8.80 2.93 18.28
CA VAL A 137 -8.90 2.77 16.82
C VAL A 137 -10.23 3.37 16.39
N ASP A 138 -10.21 4.23 15.39
CA ASP A 138 -11.42 4.81 14.80
C ASP A 138 -12.12 3.82 13.87
N ASP A 139 -13.27 4.19 13.32
CA ASP A 139 -13.98 3.33 12.38
C ASP A 139 -13.29 3.29 11.01
N PHE A 140 -13.46 2.18 10.29
CA PHE A 140 -12.84 1.99 8.98
C PHE A 140 -13.12 3.16 8.01
N ALA A 141 -14.31 3.75 8.07
CA ALA A 141 -14.67 4.92 7.27
C ALA A 141 -13.71 6.11 7.49
N PHE A 142 -13.24 6.34 8.71
CA PHE A 142 -12.27 7.39 9.01
C PHE A 142 -10.96 7.17 8.24
N TYR A 143 -10.41 5.95 8.29
CA TYR A 143 -9.17 5.63 7.60
C TYR A 143 -9.32 5.63 6.07
N LEU A 144 -10.47 5.18 5.57
CA LEU A 144 -10.81 5.23 4.15
C LEU A 144 -10.86 6.67 3.64
N GLU A 145 -11.52 7.59 4.34
CA GLU A 145 -11.60 8.98 3.91
C GLU A 145 -10.24 9.68 3.94
N ASN A 146 -9.41 9.41 4.95
CA ASN A 146 -8.02 9.88 4.98
C ASN A 146 -7.22 9.39 3.76
N LEU A 147 -7.36 8.11 3.40
CA LEU A 147 -6.71 7.55 2.22
C LEU A 147 -7.22 8.18 0.93
N ARG A 148 -8.55 8.34 0.77
CA ARG A 148 -9.17 8.97 -0.40
C ARG A 148 -8.70 10.41 -0.58
N PHE A 149 -8.63 11.17 0.51
CA PHE A 149 -8.10 12.53 0.51
C PHE A 149 -6.64 12.55 0.06
N LEU A 150 -5.79 11.73 0.68
CA LEU A 150 -4.37 11.63 0.33
C LEU A 150 -4.18 11.25 -1.15
N VAL A 151 -4.94 10.28 -1.66
CA VAL A 151 -4.85 9.84 -3.07
C VAL A 151 -5.24 10.97 -4.02
N LYS A 152 -6.25 11.78 -3.69
CA LYS A 152 -6.62 12.96 -4.48
C LYS A 152 -5.51 14.01 -4.52
N GLU A 153 -4.81 14.22 -3.41
CA GLU A 153 -3.68 15.16 -3.34
C GLU A 153 -2.46 14.65 -4.13
N ILE A 154 -2.16 13.35 -4.05
CA ILE A 154 -1.02 12.73 -4.75
C ILE A 154 -1.26 12.61 -6.26
N TYR A 155 -2.48 12.26 -6.66
CA TYR A 155 -2.84 12.02 -8.05
C TYR A 155 -4.20 12.65 -8.37
N PRO A 156 -4.24 13.98 -8.55
CA PRO A 156 -5.48 14.69 -8.84
C PRO A 156 -6.03 14.24 -10.20
N THR A 157 -7.31 13.94 -10.24
CA THR A 157 -8.01 13.63 -11.49
C THR A 157 -8.92 14.80 -11.85
N PRO A 158 -8.94 15.25 -13.13
CA PRO A 158 -9.74 16.40 -13.54
C PRO A 158 -11.24 16.27 -13.23
N ASP A 159 -11.76 15.05 -13.17
CA ASP A 159 -13.21 14.77 -13.13
C ASP A 159 -13.63 13.94 -11.89
N GLY A 160 -12.75 13.74 -10.92
CA GLY A 160 -13.00 12.84 -9.77
C GLY A 160 -13.00 11.35 -10.12
N HIS A 161 -12.75 11.01 -11.39
CA HIS A 161 -12.53 9.67 -11.92
C HIS A 161 -11.15 9.60 -12.56
N PHE A 162 -10.36 8.59 -12.22
CA PHE A 162 -9.09 8.32 -12.90
C PHE A 162 -9.43 7.83 -14.30
N LYS A 163 -9.02 8.59 -15.33
CA LYS A 163 -9.17 8.17 -16.73
C LYS A 163 -8.60 6.76 -16.85
N ILE A 164 -9.43 5.82 -17.33
CA ILE A 164 -8.96 4.49 -17.71
C ILE A 164 -7.93 4.72 -18.81
N PRO A 165 -6.62 4.48 -18.61
CA PRO A 165 -5.69 4.46 -19.73
C PRO A 165 -6.18 3.35 -20.65
N HIS A 166 -6.18 3.60 -21.96
CA HIS A 166 -6.49 2.58 -22.96
C HIS A 166 -5.84 1.23 -22.60
N PRO A 167 -6.53 0.10 -22.82
CA PRO A 167 -6.04 -1.21 -22.45
C PRO A 167 -4.60 -1.39 -22.91
N TRP A 168 -3.79 -2.00 -22.05
CA TRP A 168 -2.45 -2.47 -22.38
C TRP A 168 -2.45 -3.08 -23.80
N PRO A 169 -1.45 -2.80 -24.66
CA PRO A 169 -1.39 -3.43 -25.96
C PRO A 169 -1.31 -4.96 -25.76
N GLY A 170 -2.44 -5.64 -25.95
CA GLY A 170 -2.60 -7.07 -25.63
C GLY A 170 -3.91 -7.46 -24.93
N GLN A 171 -4.74 -6.52 -24.46
CA GLN A 171 -6.11 -6.83 -24.01
C GLN A 171 -7.11 -6.38 -25.08
N ASN A 172 -7.74 -7.33 -25.78
CA ASN A 172 -8.92 -7.04 -26.59
C ASN A 172 -10.02 -6.52 -25.65
N PRO A 173 -10.74 -5.45 -26.02
CA PRO A 173 -11.94 -5.08 -25.27
C PRO A 173 -12.92 -6.26 -25.31
N PRO A 174 -13.66 -6.51 -24.21
CA PRO A 174 -14.75 -7.48 -24.25
C PRO A 174 -15.71 -7.06 -25.36
N ALA A 175 -16.09 -8.02 -26.20
CA ALA A 175 -17.10 -7.80 -27.22
C ALA A 175 -18.36 -7.27 -26.53
N THR A 176 -18.69 -6.02 -26.80
CA THR A 176 -20.01 -5.48 -26.50
C THR A 176 -20.98 -6.12 -27.47
N ASP A 177 -21.67 -7.15 -27.02
CA ASP A 177 -22.91 -7.59 -27.64
C ASP A 177 -24.02 -6.62 -27.19
N PHE A 178 -24.71 -6.07 -28.19
CA PHE A 178 -25.93 -5.23 -28.21
C PHE A 178 -25.77 -3.71 -28.06
#